data_AF-A0A6P0WJM4-F1
#
_entry.id   AF-A0A6P0WJM4-F1
#
_cell.length_a   1.000
_cell.length_b   1.000
_cell.length_c   1.000
_cell.angle_alpha   90.00
_cell.angle_beta   90.00
_cell.angle_gamma   90.00
#
_symmetry.space_group_name_H-M   'P 1'
#
loop_
_entity.id
_entity.type
_entity.pdbx_description
1 polymer ?
#
loop_
_entity_poly.entity_id
_entity_poly.type
_entity_poly.pdbx_seq_one_letter_code
_entity_poly.pdbx_strand_id
1 'polypeptide(L)'
;MKSTSTVALIIGMWVFSGWGWEITQAAEPSVGSSFEELCLQQASLSEEVRKTVEVLLEAAGTSDCELAANNLLTRTELDLTGKGITDITPISELTNLEVLNLSYNQITDITPISELTNLKELDLYVNQITDITPISELTNLKE
;
A
#
# COMPACT_ATOMS: atom_id res chain seq x y z
N MET A 1 -14.70 5.41 34.21
CA MET A 1 -15.08 6.58 33.38
C MET A 1 -15.40 6.08 31.99
N LYS A 2 -16.65 6.24 31.55
CA LYS A 2 -17.07 5.99 30.17
C LYS A 2 -16.77 7.26 29.39
N SER A 3 -16.01 7.16 28.31
CA SER A 3 -15.99 8.21 27.27
C SER A 3 -16.76 7.67 26.08
N THR A 4 -18.00 8.13 25.95
CA THR A 4 -18.81 8.01 24.75
C THR A 4 -18.28 9.01 23.73
N SER A 5 -17.77 8.54 22.59
CA SER A 5 -17.53 9.42 21.43
C SER A 5 -18.63 9.26 20.40
N THR A 6 -19.39 10.34 20.35
CA THR A 6 -20.41 10.82 19.41
C THR A 6 -20.23 10.41 17.95
N VAL A 7 -21.31 9.85 17.40
CA VAL A 7 -21.87 9.99 16.05
C VAL A 7 -21.08 10.91 15.09
N ALA A 8 -20.49 10.35 14.05
CA ALA A 8 -20.12 11.08 12.83
C ALA A 8 -21.22 10.86 11.78
N LEU A 9 -21.75 11.99 11.29
CA LEU A 9 -22.83 12.10 10.33
C LEU A 9 -22.48 11.44 8.99
N ILE A 10 -23.33 10.52 8.57
CA ILE A 10 -23.35 9.96 7.22
C ILE A 10 -23.95 11.03 6.29
N ILE A 11 -23.13 11.63 5.43
CA ILE A 11 -23.64 12.31 4.23
C ILE A 11 -23.49 11.32 3.08
N GLY A 12 -24.51 10.48 2.92
CA GLY A 12 -24.68 9.65 1.74
C GLY A 12 -25.22 10.49 0.59
N MET A 13 -24.62 10.35 -0.59
CA MET A 13 -25.34 10.62 -1.84
C MET A 13 -26.27 9.43 -2.09
N TRP A 14 -27.55 9.70 -1.89
CA TRP A 14 -28.64 8.76 -2.13
C TRP A 14 -28.77 8.45 -3.62
N VAL A 15 -28.74 7.17 -3.97
CA VAL A 15 -29.46 6.69 -5.16
C VAL A 15 -30.34 5.54 -4.70
N PHE A 16 -31.63 5.85 -4.47
CA PHE A 16 -32.65 4.86 -4.14
C PHE A 16 -33.07 4.11 -5.41
N SER A 17 -32.92 2.79 -5.41
CA SER A 17 -34.06 1.91 -5.73
C SER A 17 -33.78 0.46 -5.34
N GLY A 18 -34.73 -0.15 -4.62
CA GLY A 18 -34.92 -1.61 -4.67
C GLY A 18 -34.35 -2.46 -3.52
N TRP A 19 -34.99 -2.42 -2.34
CA TRP A 19 -35.20 -3.56 -1.43
C TRP A 19 -34.13 -4.67 -1.37
N GLY A 20 -33.21 -4.54 -0.40
CA GLY A 20 -32.36 -5.63 0.07
C GLY A 20 -31.51 -5.13 1.23
N TRP A 21 -31.63 -5.76 2.39
CA TRP A 21 -30.74 -5.54 3.53
C TRP A 21 -29.40 -6.18 3.19
N GLU A 22 -28.56 -5.53 2.40
CA GLU A 22 -27.17 -5.94 2.30
C GLU A 22 -26.43 -5.26 3.44
N ILE A 23 -26.11 -6.05 4.48
CA ILE A 23 -24.98 -5.73 5.33
C ILE A 23 -23.80 -5.77 4.36
N THR A 24 -23.36 -4.59 3.90
CA THR A 24 -22.14 -4.47 3.12
C THR A 24 -21.04 -4.90 4.08
N GLN A 25 -20.66 -6.18 4.00
CA GLN A 25 -19.35 -6.64 4.39
C GLN A 25 -18.38 -5.62 3.80
N ALA A 26 -17.65 -4.89 4.63
CA ALA A 26 -16.55 -4.07 4.15
C ALA A 26 -15.69 -5.02 3.31
N ALA A 27 -15.69 -4.82 1.99
CA ALA A 27 -14.85 -5.59 1.11
C ALA A 27 -13.43 -5.36 1.63
N GLU A 28 -12.74 -6.44 2.00
CA GLU A 28 -11.31 -6.36 2.27
C GLU A 28 -10.67 -5.74 1.03
N PRO A 29 -9.75 -4.77 1.17
CA PRO A 29 -9.03 -4.22 0.03
C PRO A 29 -8.39 -5.36 -0.73
N SER A 30 -8.88 -5.63 -1.95
CA SER A 30 -8.38 -6.73 -2.75
C SER A 30 -7.03 -6.38 -3.34
N VAL A 31 -6.17 -7.39 -3.53
CA VAL A 31 -5.05 -7.34 -4.47
C VAL A 31 -5.54 -6.73 -5.80
N GLY A 32 -5.11 -5.51 -6.11
CA GLY A 32 -5.59 -4.72 -7.26
C GLY A 32 -6.09 -3.30 -6.96
N SER A 33 -6.24 -2.90 -5.69
CA SER A 33 -6.55 -1.51 -5.32
C SER A 33 -5.32 -0.59 -5.48
N SER A 34 -5.52 0.60 -6.05
CA SER A 34 -4.46 1.59 -6.23
C SER A 34 -3.99 2.19 -4.90
N PHE A 35 -2.79 2.76 -4.87
CA PHE A 35 -2.32 3.51 -3.70
C PHE A 35 -3.26 4.67 -3.38
N GLU A 36 -3.77 5.37 -4.38
CA GLU A 36 -4.74 6.46 -4.18
C GLU A 36 -6.01 5.96 -3.49
N GLU A 37 -6.57 4.82 -3.92
CA GLU A 37 -7.74 4.21 -3.31
C GLU A 37 -7.47 3.83 -1.84
N LEU A 38 -6.35 3.15 -1.59
CA LEU A 38 -5.93 2.78 -0.24
C LEU A 38 -5.73 4.02 0.64
N CYS A 39 -5.12 5.07 0.10
CA CYS A 39 -4.90 6.33 0.80
C CYS A 39 -6.21 7.03 1.19
N LEU A 40 -7.20 7.05 0.29
CA LEU A 40 -8.53 7.63 0.58
C LEU A 40 -9.31 6.82 1.62
N GLN A 41 -9.00 5.53 1.79
CA GLN A 41 -9.71 4.59 2.66
C GLN A 41 -8.96 4.25 3.96
N GLN A 42 -7.97 5.04 4.38
CA GLN A 42 -7.10 4.75 5.55
C GLN A 42 -7.83 4.29 6.83
N ALA A 43 -9.03 4.82 7.12
CA ALA A 43 -9.80 4.46 8.30
C ALA A 43 -10.32 3.01 8.31
N SER A 44 -10.39 2.39 7.13
CA SER A 44 -10.88 1.03 6.91
C SER A 44 -9.75 0.01 6.76
N LEU A 45 -8.49 0.46 6.64
CA LEU A 45 -7.33 -0.41 6.42
C LEU A 45 -6.89 -1.11 7.71
N SER A 46 -6.22 -2.27 7.55
CA SER A 46 -5.47 -2.88 8.64
C SER A 46 -4.34 -1.94 9.10
N GLU A 47 -3.82 -2.19 10.30
CA GLU A 47 -2.70 -1.41 10.83
C GLU A 47 -1.46 -1.53 9.95
N GLU A 48 -1.19 -2.71 9.39
CA GLU A 48 -0.02 -2.93 8.53
C GLU A 48 -0.13 -2.20 7.19
N VAL A 49 -1.27 -2.29 6.51
CA VAL A 49 -1.47 -1.60 5.21
C VAL A 49 -1.47 -0.08 5.42
N ARG A 50 -2.16 0.40 6.46
CA ARG A 50 -2.18 1.84 6.79
C ARG A 50 -0.78 2.37 7.07
N LYS A 51 0.05 1.61 7.78
CA LYS A 51 1.44 2.01 8.07
C LYS A 51 2.23 2.26 6.80
N THR A 52 2.09 1.40 5.78
CA THR A 52 2.79 1.58 4.51
C THR A 52 2.26 2.76 3.73
N VAL A 53 0.94 2.99 3.73
CA VAL A 53 0.34 4.21 3.14
C VAL A 53 0.91 5.48 3.80
N GLU A 54 0.98 5.53 5.13
CA GLU A 54 1.55 6.67 5.85
C GLU A 54 3.01 6.93 5.48
N VAL A 55 3.82 5.86 5.35
CA VAL A 55 5.22 5.95 4.94
C VAL A 55 5.35 6.45 3.50
N LEU A 56 4.46 6.02 2.60
CA LEU A 56 4.45 6.48 1.21
C LEU A 56 4.04 7.96 1.09
N LEU A 57 3.11 8.42 1.93
CA LEU A 57 2.78 9.84 2.04
C LEU A 57 3.97 10.67 2.54
N GLU A 58 4.70 10.18 3.55
CA GLU A 58 5.95 10.79 4.03
C GLU A 58 6.98 10.86 2.90
N ALA A 59 7.18 9.76 2.16
CA ALA A 59 8.12 9.69 1.05
C ALA A 59 7.75 10.66 -0.08
N ALA A 60 6.45 10.80 -0.39
CA ALA A 60 5.93 11.76 -1.37
C ALA A 60 5.99 13.22 -0.88
N GLY A 61 6.15 13.44 0.43
CA GLY A 61 6.22 14.77 1.03
C GLY A 61 4.87 15.50 1.10
N THR A 62 3.75 14.76 1.05
CA THR A 62 2.39 15.32 1.07
C THR A 62 1.41 14.38 1.74
N SER A 63 0.35 14.94 2.33
CA SER A 63 -0.80 14.18 2.85
C SER A 63 -1.95 14.07 1.85
N ASP A 64 -1.83 14.73 0.69
CA ASP A 64 -2.82 14.67 -0.39
C ASP A 64 -2.60 13.39 -1.21
N CYS A 65 -3.61 12.51 -1.23
CA CYS A 65 -3.51 11.19 -1.85
C CYS A 65 -3.26 11.26 -3.36
N GLU A 66 -3.92 12.19 -4.07
CA GLU A 66 -3.78 12.33 -5.52
C GLU A 66 -2.39 12.87 -5.87
N LEU A 67 -1.91 13.88 -5.14
CA LEU A 67 -0.56 14.41 -5.34
C LEU A 67 0.51 13.37 -4.98
N ALA A 68 0.29 12.59 -3.93
CA ALA A 68 1.20 11.51 -3.55
C ALA A 68 1.23 10.41 -4.61
N ALA A 69 0.08 9.97 -5.11
CA ALA A 69 -0.01 8.96 -6.17
C ALA A 69 0.75 9.42 -7.42
N ASN A 70 0.47 10.64 -7.91
CA ASN A 70 1.17 11.20 -9.07
C ASN A 70 2.69 11.32 -8.86
N ASN A 71 3.12 11.68 -7.64
CA ASN A 71 4.53 11.74 -7.30
C ASN A 71 5.17 10.35 -7.32
N LEU A 72 4.57 9.36 -6.66
CA LEU A 72 5.12 8.01 -6.50
C LEU A 72 5.11 7.23 -7.82
N LEU A 73 4.03 7.31 -8.60
CA LEU A 73 3.88 6.62 -9.88
C LEU A 73 4.92 7.05 -10.93
N THR A 74 5.58 8.19 -10.73
CA THR A 74 6.62 8.69 -11.66
C THR A 74 8.05 8.49 -11.14
N ARG A 75 8.22 7.96 -9.93
CA ARG A 75 9.57 7.71 -9.37
C ARG A 75 10.21 6.49 -10.01
N THR A 76 11.53 6.59 -10.14
CA THR A 76 12.42 5.47 -10.51
C THR A 76 13.16 4.91 -9.30
N GLU A 77 13.17 5.63 -8.17
CA GLU A 77 13.88 5.22 -6.96
C GLU A 77 12.99 5.46 -5.73
N LEU A 78 12.98 4.50 -4.82
CA LEU A 78 12.26 4.60 -3.55
C LEU A 78 13.03 3.90 -2.42
N ASP A 79 13.32 4.67 -1.37
CA ASP A 79 13.98 4.18 -0.16
C ASP A 79 12.98 4.19 1.01
N LEU A 80 12.62 2.99 1.46
CA LEU A 80 11.74 2.72 2.61
C LEU A 80 12.49 1.96 3.72
N THR A 81 13.80 2.14 3.81
CA THR A 81 14.65 1.46 4.79
C THR A 81 14.21 1.75 6.22
N GLY A 82 14.09 0.71 7.06
CA GLY A 82 13.92 0.90 8.50
C GLY A 82 12.59 1.52 8.92
N LYS A 83 11.53 1.36 8.13
CA LYS A 83 10.23 2.01 8.35
C LYS A 83 9.25 1.18 9.17
N GLY A 84 9.62 -0.04 9.56
CA GLY A 84 8.78 -0.96 10.31
C GLY A 84 7.60 -1.46 9.48
N ILE A 85 7.81 -1.62 8.17
CA ILE A 85 6.81 -2.10 7.23
C ILE A 85 6.69 -3.63 7.34
N THR A 86 5.47 -4.13 7.32
CA THR A 86 5.15 -5.57 7.28
C THR A 86 4.40 -5.95 6.01
N ASP A 87 3.49 -5.07 5.55
CA ASP A 87 2.67 -5.26 4.35
C ASP A 87 3.06 -4.24 3.28
N ILE A 88 3.52 -4.72 2.13
CA ILE A 88 3.92 -3.87 1.00
C ILE A 88 2.89 -3.82 -0.12
N THR A 89 1.66 -4.30 0.08
CA THR A 89 0.59 -4.22 -0.93
C THR A 89 0.45 -2.81 -1.55
N PRO A 90 0.56 -1.70 -0.80
CA PRO A 90 0.43 -0.35 -1.39
C PRO A 90 1.50 0.04 -2.41
N ILE A 91 2.60 -0.71 -2.57
CA ILE A 91 3.65 -0.39 -3.57
C ILE A 91 3.44 -1.06 -4.92
N SER A 92 2.48 -1.97 -5.07
CA SER A 92 2.37 -2.86 -6.26
C SER A 92 2.20 -2.12 -7.59
N GLU A 93 1.64 -0.91 -7.58
CA GLU A 93 1.43 -0.12 -8.80
C GLU A 93 2.59 0.80 -9.18
N LEU A 94 3.65 0.87 -8.36
CA LEU A 94 4.82 1.73 -8.59
C LEU A 94 5.76 1.15 -9.66
N THR A 95 5.19 0.74 -10.79
CA THR A 95 5.84 -0.04 -11.86
C THR A 95 6.99 0.68 -12.56
N ASN A 96 7.15 1.99 -12.37
CA ASN A 96 8.28 2.76 -12.90
C ASN A 96 9.56 2.67 -12.04
N LEU A 97 9.50 2.04 -10.85
CA LEU A 97 10.67 1.86 -10.01
C LEU A 97 11.73 0.99 -10.69
N GLU A 98 12.96 1.51 -10.67
CA GLU A 98 14.19 0.81 -11.07
C GLU A 98 15.02 0.42 -9.84
N VAL A 99 14.95 1.20 -8.75
CA VAL A 99 15.66 0.95 -7.50
C VAL A 99 14.67 0.98 -6.34
N LEU A 100 14.64 -0.08 -5.53
CA LEU A 100 13.80 -0.17 -4.35
C LEU A 100 14.58 -0.69 -3.14
N ASN A 101 14.65 0.10 -2.09
CA ASN A 101 15.21 -0.33 -0.81
C ASN A 101 14.10 -0.54 0.23
N LEU A 102 13.94 -1.79 0.65
CA LEU A 102 13.01 -2.25 1.69
C LEU A 102 13.76 -2.88 2.87
N SER A 103 15.06 -2.64 2.99
CA SER A 103 15.89 -3.24 4.03
C SER A 103 15.48 -2.79 5.44
N TYR A 104 15.83 -3.59 6.45
CA TYR A 104 15.54 -3.35 7.87
C TYR A 104 14.05 -3.16 8.18
N ASN A 105 13.18 -3.93 7.53
CA ASN A 105 11.75 -3.97 7.79
C ASN A 105 11.34 -5.33 8.41
N GLN A 106 10.03 -5.61 8.46
CA GLN A 106 9.46 -6.83 9.04
C GLN A 106 8.61 -7.59 8.01
N ILE A 107 8.94 -7.42 6.72
CA ILE A 107 8.18 -7.97 5.60
C ILE A 107 8.30 -9.49 5.59
N THR A 108 7.18 -10.17 5.35
CA THR A 108 7.10 -11.64 5.26
C THR A 108 6.65 -12.09 3.88
N ASP A 109 5.71 -11.38 3.27
CA ASP A 109 5.22 -11.59 1.92
C ASP A 109 5.76 -10.51 0.98
N ILE A 110 6.45 -10.94 -0.07
CA ILE A 110 6.96 -10.07 -1.13
C ILE A 110 6.21 -10.24 -2.45
N THR A 111 5.10 -10.96 -2.48
CA THR A 111 4.27 -11.11 -3.70
C THR A 111 4.01 -9.77 -4.41
N PRO A 112 3.71 -8.64 -3.72
CA PRO A 112 3.48 -7.35 -4.39
C PRO A 112 4.65 -6.83 -5.24
N ILE A 113 5.89 -7.28 -5.03
CA ILE A 113 7.02 -6.83 -5.85
C ILE A 113 6.97 -7.39 -7.27
N SER A 114 6.23 -8.49 -7.53
CA SER A 114 6.21 -9.14 -8.86
C SER A 114 5.70 -8.22 -9.97
N GLU A 115 4.89 -7.23 -9.61
CA GLU A 115 4.36 -6.22 -10.53
C GLU A 115 5.43 -5.17 -10.94
N LEU A 116 6.51 -5.03 -10.16
CA LEU A 116 7.56 -4.02 -10.34
C LEU A 116 8.61 -4.46 -11.37
N THR A 117 8.15 -4.85 -12.56
CA THR A 117 8.95 -5.48 -13.61
C THR A 117 10.12 -4.64 -14.15
N ASN A 118 10.17 -3.34 -13.86
CA ASN A 118 11.29 -2.45 -14.22
C ASN A 118 12.43 -2.41 -13.19
N LEU A 119 12.28 -3.09 -12.04
CA LEU A 119 13.33 -3.14 -11.01
C LEU A 119 14.63 -3.71 -11.56
N LYS A 120 15.72 -3.01 -11.24
CA LYS A 120 17.11 -3.35 -11.55
C LYS A 120 17.91 -3.62 -10.27
N GLU A 121 17.56 -2.92 -9.19
CA GLU A 121 18.19 -3.05 -7.87
C GLU A 121 17.11 -3.20 -6.79
N LEU A 122 17.22 -4.25 -5.98
CA LEU A 122 16.25 -4.55 -4.90
C LEU A 122 16.97 -4.97 -3.62
N ASP A 123 16.87 -4.15 -2.57
CA ASP A 123 17.40 -4.50 -1.25
C ASP A 123 16.28 -4.93 -0.29
N LEU A 124 16.33 -6.19 0.13
CA LEU A 124 15.42 -6.81 1.09
C LEU A 124 16.14 -7.24 2.38
N TYR A 125 17.38 -6.81 2.60
CA TYR A 125 18.21 -7.22 3.75
C TYR A 125 17.50 -6.94 5.09
N VAL A 126 17.61 -7.86 6.05
CA VAL A 126 16.95 -7.76 7.37
C VAL A 126 15.44 -7.58 7.23
N ASN A 127 14.79 -8.64 6.73
CA ASN A 127 13.35 -8.87 6.75
C ASN A 127 13.05 -10.29 7.24
N GLN A 128 11.78 -10.72 7.22
CA GLN A 128 11.31 -12.04 7.67
C GLN A 128 10.78 -12.90 6.52
N ILE A 129 11.37 -12.71 5.32
CA ILE A 129 10.94 -13.34 4.07
C ILE A 129 11.41 -14.79 4.03
N THR A 130 10.49 -15.71 3.76
CA THR A 130 10.79 -17.14 3.59
C THR A 130 10.55 -17.64 2.17
N ASP A 131 9.66 -16.98 1.43
CA ASP A 131 9.38 -17.29 0.03
C ASP A 131 9.92 -16.17 -0.86
N ILE A 132 10.86 -16.54 -1.72
CA ILE A 132 11.49 -15.63 -2.69
C ILE A 132 11.02 -15.87 -4.12
N THR A 133 10.03 -16.75 -4.33
CA THR A 133 9.47 -17.05 -5.65
C THR A 133 9.04 -15.78 -6.40
N PRO A 134 8.43 -14.74 -5.78
CA PRO A 134 8.05 -13.52 -6.50
C PRO A 134 9.20 -12.80 -7.23
N ILE A 135 10.45 -13.00 -6.82
CA ILE A 135 11.62 -12.41 -7.47
C ILE A 135 11.83 -12.99 -8.88
N SER A 136 11.31 -14.19 -9.19
CA SER A 136 11.48 -14.80 -10.53
C SER A 136 10.81 -14.00 -11.65
N GLU A 137 9.80 -13.19 -11.33
CA GLU A 137 9.10 -12.34 -12.29
C GLU A 137 9.90 -11.07 -12.65
N LEU A 138 10.92 -10.73 -11.85
CA LEU A 138 11.74 -9.53 -12.02
C LEU A 138 12.87 -9.74 -13.03
N THR A 139 12.53 -9.88 -14.31
CA THR A 139 13.50 -10.23 -15.37
C THR A 139 14.59 -9.17 -15.61
N ASN A 140 14.40 -7.95 -15.13
CA ASN A 140 15.37 -6.85 -15.25
C ASN A 140 16.30 -6.70 -14.03
N LEU A 141 16.07 -7.48 -12.97
CA LEU A 141 16.84 -7.39 -11.73
C LEU A 141 18.29 -7.83 -11.95
N LYS A 142 19.24 -7.03 -11.46
CA LYS A 142 20.68 -7.25 -11.64
C LYS A 142 21.42 -7.35 -10.32
N GLU A 143 20.99 -6.57 -9.33
CA GLU A 143 21.65 -6.41 -8.04
C GLU A 143 20.66 -6.53 -6.89
#